data_AF-A0A0S3TE33-F1
#
_entry.id   AF-A0A0S3TE33-F1
#
_cell.length_a   1.000
_cell.length_b   1.000
_cell.length_c   1.000
_cell.angle_alpha   90.00
_cell.angle_beta   90.00
_cell.angle_gamma   90.00
#
_symmetry.space_group_name_H-M   'P 1'
#
loop_
_entity.id
_entity.type
_entity.pdbx_description
1 polymer ?
#
loop_
_entity_poly.entity_id
_entity_poly.type
_entity_poly.pdbx_seq_one_letter_code
_entity_poly.pdbx_strand_id
1 'polypeptide(L)'
;MTHPLTSENAPWEPVPLDEEDVRCVFNTGLIHFLPEFHGFAGECPHKHLEKFYIICSVMKPPDVPDDHIFLRAFSHSLQGAAKD
;
A
#
# COMPACT_ATOMS: atom_id res chain seq x y z
N MET A 1 41.41 7.52 -2.26
CA MET A 1 40.88 8.37 -3.34
C MET A 1 39.41 8.56 -3.07
N THR A 2 39.06 9.70 -2.50
CA THR A 2 37.68 10.19 -2.41
C THR A 2 37.36 10.89 -3.71
N HIS A 3 36.37 10.38 -4.43
CA HIS A 3 35.52 11.22 -5.29
C HIS A 3 34.06 10.82 -5.05
N PRO A 4 33.13 11.79 -5.05
CA PRO A 4 31.78 11.65 -4.53
C PRO A 4 30.79 11.27 -5.62
N LEU A 5 29.74 10.52 -5.28
CA LEU A 5 28.56 10.44 -6.12
C LEU A 5 27.51 11.39 -5.57
N THR A 6 27.48 12.60 -6.13
CA THR A 6 26.31 13.46 -6.11
C THR A 6 25.18 12.71 -6.80
N SER A 7 24.20 12.23 -6.04
CA SER A 7 22.83 12.12 -6.55
C SER A 7 22.09 13.30 -5.96
N GLU A 8 22.11 14.39 -6.72
CA GLU A 8 21.24 15.54 -6.53
C GLU A 8 19.82 15.05 -6.81
N ASN A 9 19.12 14.63 -5.76
CA ASN A 9 17.68 14.42 -5.84
C ASN A 9 17.07 15.81 -5.70
N ALA A 10 16.35 16.25 -6.73
CA ALA A 10 15.73 17.57 -6.76
C ALA A 10 14.84 17.78 -5.51
N PRO A 11 14.70 19.01 -4.97
CA PRO A 11 13.92 19.30 -3.76
C PRO A 11 12.43 18.94 -3.81
N TRP A 12 11.95 18.48 -4.96
CA TRP A 12 10.56 18.12 -5.23
C TRP A 12 10.36 16.62 -5.50
N GLU A 13 11.43 15.82 -5.52
CA GLU A 13 11.32 14.37 -5.63
C GLU A 13 11.10 13.80 -4.21
N PRO A 14 9.94 13.17 -3.92
CA PRO A 14 9.74 12.53 -2.64
C PRO A 14 10.82 11.47 -2.45
N VAL A 15 11.57 11.57 -1.35
CA VAL A 15 12.57 10.57 -0.97
C VAL A 15 11.87 9.21 -0.99
N PRO A 16 12.34 8.24 -1.79
CA PRO A 16 11.72 6.92 -1.84
C PRO A 16 11.74 6.35 -0.43
N LEU A 17 10.57 6.12 0.14
CA LEU A 17 10.47 5.42 1.40
C LEU A 17 11.12 4.05 1.24
N ASP A 18 12.02 3.73 2.14
CA ASP A 18 12.68 2.43 2.14
C ASP A 18 11.58 1.35 2.14
N GLU A 19 11.67 0.40 1.22
CA GLU A 19 10.65 -0.66 1.09
C GLU A 19 10.43 -1.44 2.40
N GLU A 20 11.37 -1.33 3.33
CA GLU A 20 11.33 -1.87 4.68
C GLU A 20 10.30 -1.18 5.58
N ASP A 21 10.14 0.14 5.45
CA ASP A 21 9.18 0.93 6.23
C ASP A 21 7.74 0.59 5.78
N VAL A 22 7.52 0.52 4.47
CA VAL A 22 6.25 0.05 3.88
C VAL A 22 5.97 -1.41 4.26
N ARG A 23 7.00 -2.27 4.28
CA ARG A 23 6.87 -3.67 4.73
C ARG A 23 6.54 -3.76 6.23
N CYS A 24 7.09 -2.90 7.06
CA CYS A 24 6.84 -2.88 8.51
C CYS A 24 5.39 -2.50 8.81
N VAL A 25 4.90 -1.41 8.20
CA VAL A 25 3.50 -0.95 8.30
C VAL A 25 2.52 -2.03 7.87
N PHE A 26 2.85 -2.75 6.80
CA PHE A 26 1.99 -3.79 6.24
C PHE A 26 1.98 -5.07 7.10
N ASN A 27 3.16 -5.55 7.55
CA ASN A 27 3.31 -6.81 8.29
C ASN A 27 2.87 -6.76 9.75
N THR A 28 2.77 -5.58 10.36
CA THR A 28 2.48 -5.46 11.81
C THR A 28 1.00 -5.58 12.17
N GLY A 29 0.09 -5.51 11.19
CA GLY A 29 -1.33 -5.78 11.45
C GLY A 29 -2.30 -5.49 10.32
N LEU A 30 -1.95 -4.62 9.36
CA LEU A 30 -2.85 -4.19 8.29
C LEU A 30 -3.44 -5.39 7.51
N ILE A 31 -2.60 -6.37 7.17
CA ILE A 31 -3.00 -7.58 6.42
C ILE A 31 -4.24 -8.24 7.00
N HIS A 32 -4.29 -8.38 8.33
CA HIS A 32 -5.38 -9.08 9.01
C HIS A 32 -6.69 -8.27 9.04
N PHE A 33 -6.61 -6.97 8.81
CA PHE A 33 -7.78 -6.08 8.79
C PHE A 33 -8.30 -5.81 7.39
N LEU A 34 -7.54 -6.13 6.33
CA LEU A 34 -7.98 -5.89 4.97
C LEU A 34 -9.27 -6.65 4.66
N PRO A 35 -10.21 -6.03 3.94
CA PRO A 35 -11.35 -6.75 3.41
C PRO A 35 -10.87 -7.72 2.32
N GLU A 36 -11.52 -8.86 2.19
CA GLU A 36 -11.26 -9.82 1.12
C GLU A 36 -12.27 -9.63 -0.02
N PHE A 37 -11.78 -9.72 -1.25
CA PHE A 37 -12.59 -9.71 -2.47
C PHE A 37 -12.20 -10.88 -3.36
N HIS A 38 -13.15 -11.79 -3.60
CA HIS A 38 -12.93 -13.04 -4.32
C HIS A 38 -13.29 -12.95 -5.81
N GLY A 39 -14.02 -11.90 -6.20
CA GLY A 39 -14.56 -11.73 -7.55
C GLY A 39 -15.84 -12.51 -7.80
N PHE A 40 -16.59 -12.88 -6.75
CA PHE A 40 -17.86 -13.59 -6.92
C PHE A 40 -18.96 -12.68 -7.47
N ALA A 41 -19.92 -13.25 -8.18
CA ALA A 41 -21.03 -12.50 -8.81
C ALA A 41 -21.91 -11.71 -7.81
N GLY A 42 -21.85 -12.03 -6.51
CA GLY A 42 -22.56 -11.32 -5.44
C GLY A 42 -21.71 -10.29 -4.69
N GLU A 43 -20.39 -10.25 -4.93
CA GLU A 43 -19.51 -9.24 -4.35
C GLU A 43 -19.56 -7.96 -5.20
N CYS A 44 -19.60 -6.81 -4.55
CA CYS A 44 -19.65 -5.51 -5.22
C CYS A 44 -18.26 -4.84 -5.17
N PRO A 45 -17.60 -4.60 -6.32
CA PRO A 45 -16.28 -3.95 -6.37
C PRO A 45 -16.25 -2.59 -5.68
N HIS A 46 -17.30 -1.77 -5.85
CA HIS A 46 -17.38 -0.45 -5.21
C HIS A 46 -17.43 -0.53 -3.69
N LYS A 47 -18.20 -1.48 -3.15
CA LYS A 47 -18.29 -1.71 -1.70
C LYS A 47 -16.98 -2.24 -1.12
N HIS A 48 -16.24 -3.03 -1.90
CA HIS A 48 -14.90 -3.45 -1.53
C HIS A 48 -13.94 -2.26 -1.44
N LEU A 49 -13.88 -1.44 -2.49
CA LEU A 49 -13.00 -0.27 -2.55
C LEU A 49 -13.29 0.73 -1.41
N GLU A 50 -14.55 0.98 -1.08
CA GLU A 50 -14.93 1.85 0.03
C GLU A 50 -14.38 1.33 1.37
N LYS A 51 -14.62 0.05 1.68
CA LYS A 51 -14.12 -0.57 2.91
C LYS A 51 -12.60 -0.61 2.96
N PHE A 52 -11.99 -0.98 1.84
CA PHE A 52 -10.54 -1.03 1.70
C PHE A 52 -9.92 0.33 1.98
N TYR A 53 -10.44 1.40 1.36
CA TYR A 53 -9.95 2.76 1.55
C TYR A 53 -10.08 3.22 3.01
N ILE A 54 -11.21 2.93 3.66
CA ILE A 54 -11.41 3.28 5.08
C ILE A 54 -10.35 2.62 5.97
N ILE A 55 -10.14 1.31 5.81
CA ILE A 55 -9.19 0.54 6.63
C ILE A 55 -7.76 1.04 6.40
N CYS A 56 -7.35 1.20 5.15
CA CYS A 56 -6.03 1.68 4.81
C CYS A 56 -5.79 3.12 5.28
N SER A 57 -6.80 4.00 5.19
CA SER A 57 -6.69 5.39 5.65
C SER A 57 -6.54 5.51 7.16
N VAL A 58 -7.19 4.64 7.94
CA VAL A 58 -7.11 4.66 9.42
C VAL A 58 -5.75 4.16 9.91
N MET A 59 -5.13 3.22 9.19
CA MET A 59 -3.90 2.56 9.61
C MET A 59 -2.65 3.13 8.90
N LYS A 60 -2.82 4.16 8.07
CA LYS A 60 -1.73 4.83 7.36
C LYS A 60 -0.88 5.68 8.31
N PRO A 61 0.46 5.61 8.24
CA PRO A 61 1.32 6.60 8.87
C PRO A 61 1.17 7.98 8.19
N PRO A 62 1.29 9.09 8.93
CA PRO A 62 1.13 10.43 8.38
C PRO A 62 2.17 10.77 7.30
N ASP A 63 3.37 10.21 7.38
CA ASP A 63 4.52 10.55 6.54
C ASP A 63 4.67 9.66 5.30
N VAL A 64 3.73 8.75 5.05
CA VAL A 64 3.78 7.85 3.90
C VAL A 64 2.78 8.25 2.81
N PRO A 65 3.22 8.39 1.53
CA PRO A 65 2.33 8.58 0.40
C PRO A 65 1.33 7.44 0.24
N ASP A 66 0.08 7.80 -0.02
CA ASP A 66 -1.07 6.88 -0.06
C ASP A 66 -0.86 5.79 -1.11
N ASP A 67 -0.37 6.16 -2.28
CA ASP A 67 -0.33 5.29 -3.45
C ASP A 67 0.50 4.02 -3.21
N HIS A 68 1.68 4.12 -2.58
CA HIS A 68 2.56 2.96 -2.41
C HIS A 68 2.04 1.96 -1.38
N ILE A 69 1.48 2.45 -0.26
CA ILE A 69 0.87 1.56 0.74
C ILE A 69 -0.42 0.97 0.17
N PHE A 70 -1.27 1.78 -0.46
CA PHE A 70 -2.59 1.33 -0.91
C PHE A 70 -2.46 0.36 -2.06
N LEU A 71 -1.55 0.57 -3.02
CA LEU A 71 -1.31 -0.38 -4.11
C LEU A 71 -0.82 -1.73 -3.57
N ARG A 72 0.11 -1.71 -2.60
CA ARG A 72 0.58 -2.95 -1.98
C ARG A 72 -0.54 -3.61 -1.19
N ALA A 73 -1.26 -2.89 -0.34
CA ALA A 73 -2.36 -3.43 0.44
C ALA A 73 -3.51 -3.95 -0.43
N PHE A 74 -3.77 -3.32 -1.57
CA PHE A 74 -4.85 -3.71 -2.47
C PHE A 74 -4.61 -5.12 -3.02
N SER A 75 -3.40 -5.46 -3.42
CA SER A 75 -3.09 -6.81 -3.91
C SER A 75 -3.34 -7.90 -2.86
N HIS A 76 -3.16 -7.58 -1.58
CA HIS A 76 -3.46 -8.49 -0.47
C HIS A 76 -4.95 -8.58 -0.12
N SER A 77 -5.75 -7.61 -0.55
CA SER A 77 -7.21 -7.62 -0.40
C SER A 77 -7.91 -8.54 -1.42
N LEU A 78 -7.21 -8.95 -2.48
CA LEU A 78 -7.75 -9.78 -3.55
C LEU A 78 -7.50 -11.27 -3.28
N GLN A 79 -8.51 -12.09 -3.55
CA GLN A 79 -8.50 -13.54 -3.37
C GLN A 79 -9.16 -14.23 -4.57
N GLY A 80 -8.97 -15.55 -4.67
CA GLY A 80 -9.64 -16.37 -5.68
C GLY A 80 -9.47 -15.82 -7.10
N ALA A 81 -10.57 -15.74 -7.83
CA ALA A 81 -10.57 -15.29 -9.23
C ALA A 81 -10.22 -13.81 -9.41
N ALA A 82 -10.24 -13.01 -8.34
CA ALA A 82 -9.84 -11.61 -8.38
C ALA A 82 -8.33 -11.39 -8.18
N LYS A 83 -7.58 -12.43 -7.82
CA LYS A 83 -6.14 -12.33 -7.49
C LYS A 83 -5.22 -12.52 -8.70
N ASP A 84 -5.71 -13.20 -9.73
CA ASP A 84 -4.96 -13.57 -10.95
C ASP A 84 -4.99 -12.47 -12.03
#